data_AF-A0A1U7HP14-F1
#
_entry.id   AF-A0A1U7HP14-F1
#
_cell.length_a   1.000
_cell.length_b   1.000
_cell.length_c   1.000
_cell.angle_alpha   90.00
_cell.angle_beta   90.00
_cell.angle_gamma   90.00
#
_symmetry.space_group_name_H-M   'P 1'
#
loop_
_entity.id
_entity.type
_entity.pdbx_description
1 polymer ?
#
loop_
_entity_poly.entity_id
_entity_poly.type
_entity_poly.pdbx_seq_one_letter_code
_entity_poly.pdbx_strand_id
1 'polypeptide(L)' 'MARARAKSDLPTKICPVCQRPFTWRKKWADCWDDVKYCSERCRRRRSNTDKYGNGIGRKSIYHLPITKPHS' A
#
# COMPACT_ATOMS: atom_id res chain seq x y z
N MET A 1 -8.06 18.73 37.25
CA MET A 1 -8.02 18.78 35.77
C MET A 1 -7.30 17.53 35.23
N ALA A 2 -7.97 16.38 35.17
CA ALA A 2 -7.37 15.16 34.61
C ALA A 2 -7.46 15.23 33.08
N ARG A 3 -6.35 15.57 32.41
CA ARG A 3 -6.26 15.51 30.95
C ARG A 3 -6.33 14.05 30.52
N ALA A 4 -7.52 13.60 30.15
CA ALA A 4 -7.71 12.33 29.46
C ALA A 4 -6.86 12.38 28.19
N ARG A 5 -5.72 11.66 28.18
CA ARG A 5 -4.84 11.55 27.02
C ARG A 5 -5.66 10.91 25.91
N ALA A 6 -6.09 11.75 24.97
CA ALA A 6 -6.95 11.35 23.88
C ALA A 6 -6.22 10.24 23.09
N LYS A 7 -6.89 9.12 22.82
CA LYS A 7 -6.37 8.04 21.95
C LYS A 7 -6.18 8.49 20.49
N SER A 8 -6.33 9.79 20.21
CA SER A 8 -6.32 10.41 18.89
C SER A 8 -4.91 10.59 18.30
N ASP A 9 -3.86 10.59 19.13
CA ASP A 9 -2.45 10.75 18.69
C ASP A 9 -1.78 9.41 18.31
N LEU A 10 -2.57 8.36 18.07
CA LEU A 10 -2.02 7.08 17.66
C LEU A 10 -1.56 7.17 16.20
N PRO A 11 -0.31 6.79 15.90
CA PRO A 11 0.20 6.86 14.54
C PRO A 11 -0.64 5.96 13.63
N THR A 12 -1.08 6.51 12.50
CA THR A 12 -1.73 5.78 11.41
C THR A 12 -0.72 5.52 10.30
N LYS A 13 -0.75 4.31 9.73
CA LYS A 13 0.07 3.92 8.58
C LYS A 13 -0.82 3.47 7.44
N ILE A 14 -0.35 3.62 6.19
CA ILE A 14 -1.07 3.18 5.00
C ILE A 14 -0.53 1.81 4.57
N CYS A 15 -1.41 0.85 4.32
CA CYS A 15 -0.99 -0.47 3.83
C CYS A 15 -0.69 -0.40 2.32
N PRO A 16 0.53 -0.74 1.85
CA PRO A 16 0.88 -0.66 0.41
C PRO A 16 0.16 -1.69 -0.47
N VAL A 17 -0.55 -2.66 0.12
CA VAL A 17 -1.23 -3.75 -0.59
C VAL A 17 -2.72 -3.47 -0.79
N CYS A 18 -3.37 -2.87 0.20
CA CYS A 18 -4.80 -2.57 0.16
C CYS A 18 -5.13 -1.08 0.24
N GLN A 19 -4.10 -0.22 0.37
CA GLN A 19 -4.19 1.25 0.45
C GLN A 19 -5.15 1.76 1.54
N ARG A 20 -5.41 0.94 2.56
CA ARG A 20 -6.29 1.31 3.68
C ARG A 20 -5.45 1.86 4.83
N PRO A 21 -5.85 3.01 5.42
CA PRO A 21 -5.22 3.51 6.63
C PRO A 21 -5.53 2.56 7.78
N PHE A 22 -4.53 2.27 8.61
CA PHE A 22 -4.71 1.47 9.82
C PHE A 22 -4.00 2.13 11.00
N THR A 23 -4.69 2.15 12.13
CA THR A 23 -4.22 2.77 13.37
C THR A 23 -3.34 1.79 14.16
N TRP A 24 -2.43 2.34 14.96
CA TRP A 24 -1.67 1.58 15.95
C TRP A 24 -2.57 0.69 16.81
N ARG A 25 -2.08 -0.51 17.15
CA ARG A 25 -2.75 -1.48 18.01
C ARG A 25 -1.79 -1.93 19.11
N LYS A 26 -2.32 -2.21 20.30
CA LYS A 26 -1.54 -2.66 21.46
C LYS A 26 -0.66 -3.90 21.18
N LYS A 27 -1.13 -4.80 20.30
CA LYS A 27 -0.37 -5.99 19.86
C LYS A 27 0.89 -5.69 19.03
N TRP A 28 1.07 -4.44 18.62
CA TRP A 28 2.20 -3.98 17.82
C TRP A 28 3.13 -3.07 18.60
N ALA A 29 2.97 -2.98 19.93
CA ALA A 29 3.84 -2.15 20.76
C ALA A 29 5.33 -2.45 20.54
N ASP A 30 5.68 -3.73 20.43
CA ASP A 30 7.08 -4.17 20.33
C ASP A 30 7.63 -4.20 18.89
N CYS A 31 6.77 -4.19 17.87
CA CYS A 31 7.15 -4.39 16.46
C CYS A 31 6.55 -3.34 15.53
N TRP A 32 6.11 -2.19 16.05
CA TRP A 32 5.43 -1.16 15.25
C TRP A 32 6.29 -0.65 14.09
N ASP A 33 7.62 -0.59 14.28
CA ASP A 33 8.55 -0.11 13.25
C ASP A 33 8.55 -1.05 12.02
N ASP A 34 8.57 -2.36 12.25
CA ASP A 34 8.51 -3.41 11.21
C ASP A 34 7.12 -3.57 10.56
N VAL A 35 6.04 -3.16 11.25
CA VAL A 35 4.67 -3.32 10.76
C VAL A 35 4.38 -2.32 9.63
N LYS A 36 4.51 -2.80 8.39
CA LYS A 36 4.16 -2.09 7.14
C LYS A 36 2.80 -2.50 6.55
N TYR A 37 2.26 -3.64 6.99
CA TYR A 37 1.04 -4.22 6.43
C TYR A 37 -0.08 -4.28 7.47
N CYS A 38 -1.31 -3.97 7.07
CA CYS A 38 -2.46 -3.98 7.99
C CYS A 38 -2.85 -5.38 8.51
N SER A 39 -2.40 -6.45 7.82
CA SER A 39 -2.71 -7.84 8.12
C SER A 39 -1.69 -8.80 7.51
N GLU A 40 -1.58 -10.00 8.07
CA GLU A 40 -0.75 -11.09 7.55
C GLU A 40 -1.16 -11.48 6.12
N ARG A 41 -2.46 -11.39 5.80
CA ARG A 41 -2.97 -11.59 4.43
C ARG A 41 -2.32 -10.62 3.44
N CYS A 42 -2.16 -9.35 3.82
CA CYS A 42 -1.54 -8.34 2.95
C CYS A 42 -0.03 -8.61 2.78
N ARG A 43 0.66 -9.01 3.85
CA ARG A 43 2.07 -9.42 3.78
C ARG A 43 2.29 -10.55 2.77
N ARG A 44 1.48 -11.62 2.86
CA ARG A 44 1.54 -12.78 1.95
C ARG A 44 1.10 -12.47 0.51
N ARG A 45 0.21 -11.49 0.33
CA ARG A 45 -0.25 -11.10 -1.02
C ARG A 45 0.86 -10.42 -1.81
N ARG A 46 1.72 -9.61 -1.17
CA ARG A 46 2.89 -9.01 -1.85
C ARG A 46 3.89 -10.08 -2.32
N SER A 47 4.05 -11.17 -1.58
CA SER A 47 4.90 -12.31 -1.96
C SER A 47 4.25 -13.27 -2.96
N ASN A 48 2.96 -13.11 -3.28
CA ASN A 48 2.23 -13.99 -4.20
C ASN A 48 1.96 -13.31 -5.57
N THR A 49 2.70 -12.25 -5.89
CA THR A 49 2.60 -11.63 -7.23
C THR A 49 3.27 -12.46 -8.32
N ASP A 50 3.86 -13.63 -8.00
CA ASP A 50 4.48 -14.51 -8.98
C ASP A 50 3.72 -15.83 -9.25
N LYS A 51 2.77 -16.29 -8.42
CA LYS A 51 2.29 -17.68 -8.53
C LYS A 51 0.99 -17.92 -9.32
N TYR A 52 0.17 -16.90 -9.56
CA TYR A 52 -0.96 -17.01 -10.50
C TYR A 52 -1.11 -15.69 -11.25
N GLY A 53 -0.52 -15.62 -12.44
CA GLY A 53 -0.58 -14.46 -13.32
C GLY A 53 -2.02 -14.06 -13.63
N ASN A 54 -2.49 -12.98 -13.01
CA ASN A 54 -3.62 -12.21 -13.54
C ASN A 54 -3.41 -10.74 -13.19
N GLY A 55 -2.94 -9.99 -14.18
CA GLY A 55 -2.55 -8.60 -14.07
C GLY A 55 -1.71 -8.17 -15.27
N ILE A 56 -2.17 -8.54 -16.47
CA ILE A 56 -1.71 -8.04 -17.77
C ILE A 56 -1.93 -6.51 -17.85
N GLY A 57 -1.11 -5.73 -17.15
CA GLY A 57 -0.85 -4.34 -17.50
C GLY A 57 0.32 -4.29 -18.46
N ARG A 58 0.15 -4.84 -19.67
CA ARG A 58 1.15 -4.76 -20.74
C ARG A 58 1.47 -3.28 -20.93
N LYS A 59 2.75 -2.95 -20.73
CA LYS A 59 3.37 -1.71 -21.17
C LYS A 59 2.99 -1.48 -22.64
N SER A 60 2.11 -0.52 -22.93
CA SER A 60 2.09 0.10 -24.25
C SER A 60 3.13 1.20 -24.23
N ILE A 61 4.39 0.78 -24.33
CA ILE A 61 5.40 1.53 -25.08
C ILE A 61 4.77 1.72 -26.48
N TYR A 62 4.97 2.88 -27.13
CA TYR A 62 4.29 3.32 -28.37
C TYR A 62 2.90 3.93 -28.17
N HIS A 63 2.87 5.26 -28.04
CA HIS A 63 2.18 6.07 -29.05
C HIS A 63 2.69 7.53 -28.99
N LEU A 64 3.77 7.81 -29.71
CA LEU A 64 4.18 9.12 -30.26
C LEU A 64 5.28 8.81 -31.31
N PRO A 65 5.47 9.61 -32.37
CA PRO A 65 4.60 10.56 -33.07
C PRO A 65 4.61 10.32 -34.60
N ILE A 66 3.46 10.12 -35.26
CA ILE A 66 3.43 10.09 -36.74
C ILE A 66 3.41 11.54 -37.23
N THR A 67 4.56 12.05 -37.62
CA THR A 67 4.69 13.26 -38.44
C THR A 67 3.82 13.10 -39.68
N LYS A 68 2.77 13.92 -39.81
CA LYS A 68 2.05 14.12 -41.08
C LYS A 68 2.81 15.17 -41.89
N PRO A 69 3.46 14.85 -43.03
CA PRO A 69 3.67 15.83 -44.06
C PRO A 69 2.36 15.98 -44.84
N HIS A 70 1.73 17.15 -44.75
CA HIS A 70 0.69 17.59 -45.67
C HIS A 70 1.39 18.41 -46.74
N SER A 71 1.38 17.95 -47.99
CA SER A 71 1.49 18.79 -49.18
C SER A 71 0.78 18.12 -50.34
#